data_AF-A0A6J6U0P2-F1
#
_entry.id   AF-A0A6J6U0P2-F1
#
_cell.length_a   1.000
_cell.length_b   1.000
_cell.length_c   1.000
_cell.angle_alpha   90.00
_cell.angle_beta   90.00
_cell.angle_gamma   90.00
#
_symmetry.space_group_name_H-M   'P 1'
#
loop_
_entity.id
_entity.type
_entity.pdbx_description
1 polymer ?
#
loop_
_entity_poly.entity_id
_entity_poly.type
_entity_poly.pdbx_seq_one_letter_code
_entity_poly.pdbx_strand_id
1 'polypeptide(L)'
;MRQMLGFMLQALVDAEATAAIGAAPHERTEDRVAHRNGTRSETVSTTAGDLSVRIPKLRTGSFFPTLLEPRRRVDVALRPGGLAISVVGPPDPAFAAQLGKPLLRPVMALMSRGVRRRAAKLGVRYSFLFMRASGEQLATLAALYDDGTLRPVLDRTFDFDDTLEAVAHVEQGRARGKVVITQ
;
A
#
# COMPACT_ATOMS: atom_id res chain seq x y z
N MET A 1 12.45 22.08 -14.80
CA MET A 1 11.42 21.22 -14.15
C MET A 1 11.88 20.68 -12.80
N ARG A 2 13.01 19.96 -12.71
CA ARG A 2 13.58 19.41 -11.46
C ARG A 2 13.75 20.45 -10.33
N GLN A 3 14.27 21.64 -10.64
CA GLN A 3 14.45 22.72 -9.66
C GLN A 3 13.12 23.27 -9.10
N MET A 4 12.11 23.42 -9.96
CA MET A 4 10.77 23.89 -9.55
C MET A 4 10.09 22.90 -8.62
N LEU A 5 10.21 21.60 -8.91
CA LEU A 5 9.70 20.54 -8.04
C LEU A 5 10.42 20.53 -6.68
N GLY A 6 11.75 20.68 -6.67
CA GLY A 6 12.52 20.80 -5.43
C GLY A 6 12.08 21.99 -4.57
N PHE A 7 11.81 23.15 -5.18
CA PHE A 7 11.29 24.32 -4.48
C PHE A 7 9.91 24.07 -3.88
N MET A 8 9.00 23.47 -4.65
CA MET A 8 7.65 23.14 -4.16
C MET A 8 7.69 22.15 -2.98
N LEU A 9 8.53 21.11 -3.07
CA LEU A 9 8.70 20.14 -1.99
C LEU A 9 9.26 20.79 -0.73
N GLN A 10 10.26 21.65 -0.87
CA GLN A 10 10.82 22.39 0.27
C GLN A 10 9.76 23.29 0.93
N ALA A 11 8.98 24.03 0.13
CA ALA A 11 7.93 24.91 0.64
C ALA A 11 6.85 24.13 1.41
N LEU A 12 6.48 22.94 0.94
CA LEU A 12 5.52 22.06 1.64
C LEU A 12 6.08 21.57 2.97
N VAL A 13 7.35 21.13 3.00
CA VAL A 13 8.01 20.70 4.25
C VAL A 13 8.09 21.86 5.25
N ASP A 14 8.41 23.07 4.79
CA ASP A 14 8.50 24.24 5.66
C ASP A 14 7.12 24.70 6.17
N ALA A 15 6.07 24.58 5.36
CA ALA A 15 4.70 24.84 5.77
C ALA A 15 4.22 23.83 6.82
N GLU A 16 4.53 22.56 6.63
CA GLU A 16 4.19 21.50 7.59
C GLU A 16 4.95 21.67 8.91
N ALA A 17 6.23 22.04 8.86
CA ALA A 17 7.01 22.38 10.05
C ALA A 17 6.42 23.59 10.79
N THR A 18 5.91 24.57 10.05
CA THR A 18 5.25 25.75 10.62
C THR A 18 3.96 25.36 11.34
N ALA A 19 3.12 24.52 10.71
CA ALA A 19 1.90 24.01 11.32
C ALA A 19 2.18 23.16 12.57
N ALA A 20 3.19 22.28 12.53
CA ALA A 20 3.56 21.43 13.67
C ALA A 20 4.15 22.22 14.84
N ILE A 21 4.87 23.31 14.57
CA ILE A 21 5.46 24.17 15.60
C ILE A 21 4.43 25.20 16.14
N GLY A 22 3.39 25.49 15.36
CA GLY A 22 2.46 26.59 15.62
C GLY A 22 3.04 27.97 15.32
N ALA A 23 4.21 28.05 14.67
CA ALA A 23 4.89 29.32 14.38
C ALA A 23 5.79 29.26 13.14
N ALA A 24 5.75 30.32 12.34
CA ALA A 24 6.65 30.54 11.23
C ALA A 24 8.08 30.90 11.73
N PRO A 25 9.12 30.81 10.88
CA PRO A 25 10.46 31.19 11.32
C PRO A 25 10.49 32.66 11.73
N HIS A 26 11.06 32.92 12.91
CA HIS A 26 11.16 34.25 13.54
C HIS A 26 9.84 34.91 13.96
N GLU A 27 8.71 34.23 13.82
CA GLU A 27 7.42 34.73 14.31
C GLU A 27 7.37 34.76 15.84
N ARG A 28 6.66 35.71 16.44
CA ARG A 28 6.38 35.71 17.88
C ARG A 28 4.94 35.29 18.10
N THR A 29 4.75 34.18 18.79
CA THR A 29 3.43 33.65 19.13
C THR A 29 3.50 32.93 20.47
N GLU A 30 2.40 32.98 21.22
CA GLU A 30 2.25 32.30 22.51
C GLU A 30 1.91 30.80 22.32
N ASP A 31 1.34 30.43 21.17
CA ASP A 31 0.94 29.05 20.82
C ASP A 31 2.11 28.15 20.36
N ARG A 32 3.36 28.64 20.47
CA ARG A 32 4.54 27.91 19.98
C ARG A 32 4.83 26.70 20.87
N VAL A 33 4.87 25.51 20.25
CA VAL A 33 5.18 24.25 20.95
C VAL A 33 6.65 23.81 20.86
N ALA A 34 7.41 24.29 19.87
CA ALA A 34 8.81 23.89 19.68
C ALA A 34 9.67 24.97 18.97
N HIS A 35 10.99 24.77 18.91
CA HIS A 35 11.91 25.63 18.17
C HIS A 35 12.71 24.83 17.13
N ARG A 36 13.03 25.46 16.00
CA ARG A 36 13.90 24.87 14.96
C ARG A 36 15.36 24.94 15.41
N ASN A 37 16.11 23.85 15.22
CA ASN A 37 17.51 23.69 15.60
C ASN A 37 18.34 23.15 14.42
N GLY A 38 18.41 23.95 13.35
CA GLY A 38 19.09 23.58 12.11
C GLY A 38 18.28 22.62 11.24
N THR A 39 18.96 22.01 10.27
CA THR A 39 18.33 21.12 9.27
C THR A 39 19.13 19.84 9.09
N ARG A 40 18.50 18.81 8.51
CA ARG A 40 19.17 17.66 7.91
C ARG A 40 18.79 17.55 6.45
N SER A 41 19.73 17.15 5.60
CA SER A 41 19.45 16.84 4.20
C SER A 41 18.90 15.43 4.07
N GLU A 42 17.81 15.28 3.34
CA GLU A 42 17.24 13.97 2.98
C GLU A 42 17.07 13.91 1.46
N THR A 43 17.45 12.78 0.86
CA THR A 43 17.33 12.56 -0.58
C THR A 43 15.99 11.91 -0.89
N VAL A 44 15.20 12.59 -1.72
CA VAL A 44 13.87 12.17 -2.16
C VAL A 44 13.95 11.82 -3.65
N SER A 45 13.77 10.56 -3.99
CA SER A 45 13.73 10.15 -5.40
C SER A 45 12.41 10.55 -6.03
N THR A 46 12.46 11.23 -7.18
CA THR A 46 11.26 11.66 -7.92
C THR A 46 11.35 11.26 -9.39
N THR A 47 10.24 11.29 -10.13
CA THR A 47 10.23 11.05 -11.58
C THR A 47 11.15 12.01 -12.35
N ALA A 48 11.45 13.17 -11.79
CA ALA A 48 12.40 14.14 -12.36
C ALA A 48 13.86 13.93 -11.88
N GLY A 49 14.15 12.80 -11.22
CA GLY A 49 15.43 12.47 -10.60
C GLY A 49 15.45 12.70 -9.09
N ASP A 50 16.59 12.40 -8.47
CA ASP A 50 16.78 12.56 -7.03
C ASP A 50 16.83 14.05 -6.63
N LEU A 51 16.08 14.41 -5.60
CA LEU A 51 15.98 15.77 -5.07
C LEU A 51 16.45 15.78 -3.63
N SER A 52 17.31 16.73 -3.27
CA SER A 52 17.71 16.94 -1.87
C SER A 52 16.75 17.94 -1.23
N VAL A 53 16.09 17.53 -0.14
CA VAL A 53 15.18 18.37 0.64
C VAL A 53 15.78 18.56 2.04
N ARG A 54 15.64 19.77 2.60
CA ARG A 54 16.09 20.06 3.96
C ARG A 54 14.93 19.91 4.92
N ILE A 55 15.09 19.00 5.88
CA ILE A 55 14.10 18.76 6.94
C ILE A 55 14.54 19.52 8.20
N PRO A 56 13.70 20.42 8.74
CA PRO A 56 13.99 21.10 10.00
C PRO A 56 14.14 20.12 11.16
N LYS A 57 15.19 20.27 11.97
CA LYS A 57 15.31 19.58 13.25
C LYS A 57 14.59 20.40 14.30
N LEU A 58 13.80 19.78 15.17
CA LEU A 58 13.21 20.45 16.34
C LEU A 58 14.11 20.29 17.56
N ARG A 59 14.08 21.28 18.44
CA ARG A 59 14.79 21.26 19.73
C ARG A 59 14.11 20.34 20.74
N THR A 60 12.79 20.22 20.64
CA THR A 60 11.95 19.36 21.48
C THR A 60 11.02 18.57 20.55
N GLY A 61 11.02 17.24 20.69
CA GLY A 61 10.27 16.33 19.81
C GLY A 61 10.97 16.02 18.48
N SER A 62 10.36 15.13 17.71
CA SER A 62 10.80 14.77 16.36
C SER A 62 9.83 15.32 15.33
N PHE A 63 10.33 16.11 14.38
CA PHE A 63 9.57 16.48 13.19
C PHE A 63 10.01 15.60 12.03
N PHE A 64 9.03 14.92 11.45
CA PHE A 64 9.19 14.23 10.19
C PHE A 64 7.99 14.60 9.32
N PRO A 65 8.22 15.20 8.13
CA PRO A 65 7.12 15.66 7.31
C PRO A 65 6.31 14.47 6.78
N THR A 66 4.99 14.53 6.93
CA THR A 66 4.00 13.57 6.42
C THR A 66 4.12 13.39 4.91
N LEU A 67 4.57 14.43 4.21
CA LEU A 67 4.85 14.34 2.77
C LEU A 67 5.97 13.32 2.43
N LEU A 68 6.95 13.16 3.34
CA LEU A 68 8.09 12.24 3.19
C LEU A 68 7.94 10.96 4.02
N GLU A 69 6.81 10.78 4.74
CA GLU A 69 6.50 9.50 5.39
C GLU A 69 6.79 8.34 4.44
N PRO A 70 7.33 7.21 4.94
CA PRO A 70 7.43 5.98 4.17
C PRO A 70 6.02 5.42 3.95
N ARG A 71 5.18 6.14 3.21
CA ARG A 71 4.27 5.50 2.30
C ARG A 71 5.17 4.69 1.40
N ARG A 72 5.11 3.38 1.60
CA ARG A 72 5.58 2.36 0.68
C ARG A 72 4.89 2.63 -0.66
N ARG A 73 5.36 3.62 -1.40
CA ARG A 73 4.95 3.86 -2.76
C ARG A 73 5.50 2.66 -3.49
N VAL A 74 4.58 1.80 -3.90
CA VAL A 74 4.86 0.86 -4.96
C VAL A 74 4.66 1.70 -6.22
N ASP A 75 5.67 2.50 -6.57
CA ASP A 75 5.58 3.57 -7.58
C ASP A 75 5.03 3.05 -8.89
N VAL A 76 5.24 1.76 -9.14
CA VAL A 76 4.48 0.94 -10.08
C VAL A 76 4.39 -0.47 -9.49
N ALA A 77 3.24 -0.85 -8.91
CA ALA A 77 3.01 -2.25 -8.50
C ALA A 77 2.97 -3.22 -9.69
N LEU A 78 2.63 -2.72 -10.88
CA LEU A 78 2.40 -3.54 -12.07
C LEU A 78 3.17 -2.99 -13.26
N ARG A 79 4.21 -3.69 -13.69
CA ARG A 79 4.97 -3.37 -14.91
C ARG A 79 4.12 -3.67 -16.16
N PRO A 80 4.38 -3.03 -17.31
CA PRO A 80 3.79 -3.43 -18.58
C PRO A 80 3.97 -4.94 -18.83
N GLY A 81 2.91 -5.61 -19.29
CA GLY A 81 2.82 -7.07 -19.38
C GLY A 81 2.31 -7.76 -18.10
N GLY A 82 2.25 -7.03 -16.98
CA GLY A 82 1.73 -7.52 -15.70
C GLY A 82 0.23 -7.85 -15.72
N LEU A 83 -0.19 -8.63 -14.73
CA LEU A 83 -1.59 -9.02 -14.53
C LEU A 83 -2.12 -8.43 -13.22
N ALA A 84 -3.09 -7.53 -13.32
CA ALA A 84 -3.88 -7.05 -12.19
C ALA A 84 -4.96 -8.08 -11.89
N ILE A 85 -4.84 -8.76 -10.74
CA ILE A 85 -5.88 -9.67 -10.23
C ILE A 85 -6.69 -8.90 -9.18
N SER A 86 -8.01 -8.84 -9.37
CA SER A 86 -8.90 -8.16 -8.43
C SER A 86 -9.91 -9.12 -7.85
N VAL A 87 -10.01 -9.15 -6.52
CA VAL A 87 -11.05 -9.87 -5.78
C VAL A 87 -12.33 -9.02 -5.66
N VAL A 88 -12.18 -7.70 -5.73
CA VAL A 88 -13.27 -6.72 -5.66
C VAL A 88 -13.30 -5.93 -6.97
N GLY A 89 -14.43 -5.87 -7.66
CA GLY A 89 -14.55 -5.12 -8.90
C GLY A 89 -15.52 -5.73 -9.91
N PRO A 90 -15.67 -5.10 -11.09
CA PRO A 90 -16.59 -5.59 -12.09
C PRO A 90 -16.08 -6.91 -12.68
N PRO A 91 -16.92 -7.96 -12.74
CA PRO A 91 -16.58 -9.22 -13.36
C PRO A 91 -16.16 -9.03 -14.83
N ASP A 92 -15.11 -9.74 -15.24
CA ASP A 92 -14.61 -9.73 -16.60
C ASP A 92 -15.26 -10.85 -17.45
N PRO A 93 -15.08 -10.86 -18.78
CA PRO A 93 -15.63 -11.92 -19.62
C PRO A 93 -15.04 -13.32 -19.33
N ALA A 94 -13.83 -13.38 -18.77
CA ALA A 94 -13.19 -14.64 -18.38
C ALA A 94 -13.94 -15.27 -17.20
N PHE A 95 -14.44 -14.46 -16.27
CA PHE A 95 -15.25 -14.91 -15.15
C PHE A 95 -16.55 -15.59 -15.58
N ALA A 96 -17.19 -15.16 -16.68
CA ALA A 96 -18.39 -15.83 -17.20
C ALA A 96 -18.12 -17.30 -17.59
N ALA A 97 -16.90 -17.61 -18.06
CA ALA A 97 -16.48 -18.99 -18.30
C ALA A 97 -16.19 -19.75 -16.99
N GLN A 98 -15.59 -19.08 -16.00
CA GLN A 98 -15.38 -19.67 -14.66
C GLN A 98 -16.69 -20.00 -13.94
N LEU A 99 -17.75 -19.22 -14.19
CA LEU A 99 -19.11 -19.48 -13.70
C LEU A 99 -19.84 -20.60 -14.47
N GLY A 100 -19.28 -21.09 -15.58
CA GLY A 100 -19.97 -22.03 -16.47
C GLY A 100 -21.16 -21.41 -17.22
N LYS A 101 -21.25 -20.07 -17.29
CA LYS A 101 -22.36 -19.33 -17.91
C LYS A 101 -21.85 -18.44 -19.06
N PRO A 102 -21.44 -19.03 -20.20
CA PRO A 102 -20.83 -18.28 -21.30
C PRO A 102 -21.74 -17.21 -21.92
N LEU A 103 -23.07 -17.35 -21.76
CA LEU A 103 -24.06 -16.37 -22.23
C LEU A 103 -23.93 -15.00 -21.54
N LEU A 104 -23.32 -14.93 -20.34
CA LEU A 104 -23.13 -13.67 -19.61
C LEU A 104 -21.91 -12.85 -20.09
N ARG A 105 -21.05 -13.42 -20.96
CA ARG A 105 -19.85 -12.76 -21.50
C ARG A 105 -20.08 -11.33 -22.00
N PRO A 106 -21.08 -11.01 -22.85
CA PRO A 106 -21.27 -9.65 -23.35
C PRO A 106 -21.61 -8.64 -22.24
N VAL A 107 -22.43 -9.04 -21.27
CA VAL A 107 -22.79 -8.20 -20.11
C VAL A 107 -21.54 -7.90 -19.28
N MET A 108 -20.75 -8.92 -18.95
CA MET A 108 -19.50 -8.75 -18.18
C MET A 108 -18.44 -7.96 -18.95
N ALA A 109 -18.39 -8.08 -20.28
CA ALA A 109 -17.52 -7.27 -21.13
C ALA A 109 -17.86 -5.78 -21.04
N LEU A 110 -19.16 -5.44 -20.98
CA LEU A 110 -19.63 -4.07 -20.83
C LEU A 110 -19.31 -3.53 -19.42
N MET A 111 -19.62 -4.30 -18.38
CA MET A 111 -19.38 -3.91 -16.98
C MET A 111 -17.89 -3.67 -16.69
N SER A 112 -17.00 -4.53 -17.21
CA SER A 112 -15.55 -4.42 -17.00
C SER A 112 -14.84 -3.46 -17.96
N ARG A 113 -15.55 -2.88 -18.94
CA ARG A 113 -14.95 -2.06 -20.03
C ARG A 113 -14.10 -0.91 -19.50
N GLY A 114 -14.56 -0.23 -18.45
CA GLY A 114 -13.84 0.89 -17.84
C GLY A 114 -12.51 0.47 -17.22
N VAL A 115 -12.53 -0.60 -16.41
CA VAL A 115 -11.34 -1.11 -15.72
C VAL A 115 -10.36 -1.72 -16.71
N ARG A 116 -10.84 -2.49 -17.70
CA ARG A 116 -10.00 -3.06 -18.75
C ARG A 116 -9.34 -1.99 -19.63
N ARG A 117 -10.02 -0.89 -19.92
CA ARG A 117 -9.43 0.25 -20.64
C ARG A 117 -8.31 0.92 -19.84
N ARG A 118 -8.49 1.11 -18.53
CA ARG A 118 -7.46 1.67 -17.65
C ARG A 118 -6.25 0.74 -17.57
N ALA A 119 -6.48 -0.56 -17.41
CA ALA A 119 -5.44 -1.59 -17.43
C ALA A 119 -4.65 -1.56 -18.75
N ALA A 120 -5.35 -1.55 -19.90
CA ALA A 120 -4.71 -1.49 -21.21
C ALA A 120 -3.86 -0.22 -21.41
N LYS A 121 -4.30 0.94 -20.92
CA LYS A 121 -3.51 2.18 -20.96
C LYS A 121 -2.18 2.08 -20.20
N LEU A 122 -2.13 1.24 -19.17
CA LEU A 122 -0.93 0.97 -18.39
C LEU A 122 -0.14 -0.24 -18.93
N GLY A 123 -0.57 -0.84 -20.04
CA GLY A 123 0.04 -2.05 -20.60
C GLY A 123 -0.18 -3.30 -19.75
N VAL A 124 -1.15 -3.29 -18.83
CA VAL A 124 -1.42 -4.40 -17.92
C VAL A 124 -2.72 -5.11 -18.28
N ARG A 125 -2.78 -6.41 -18.01
CA ARG A 125 -4.02 -7.21 -18.13
C ARG A 125 -4.81 -7.10 -16.84
N TYR A 126 -6.12 -7.16 -16.94
CA TYR A 126 -7.02 -7.24 -15.79
C TYR A 126 -7.70 -8.60 -15.78
N SER A 127 -7.76 -9.24 -14.62
CA SER A 127 -8.57 -10.43 -14.39
C SER A 127 -9.30 -10.32 -13.06
N PHE A 128 -10.58 -10.67 -13.08
CA PHE A 128 -11.37 -10.79 -11.86
C PHE A 128 -11.19 -12.20 -11.28
N LEU A 129 -10.81 -12.29 -10.01
CA LEU A 129 -10.71 -13.55 -9.27
C LEU A 129 -11.87 -13.65 -8.30
N PHE A 130 -12.74 -14.63 -8.54
CA PHE A 130 -13.79 -14.97 -7.60
C PHE A 130 -13.27 -15.97 -6.57
N MET A 131 -13.32 -15.59 -5.29
CA MET A 131 -12.95 -16.49 -4.20
C MET A 131 -14.04 -17.55 -4.02
N ARG A 132 -13.66 -18.81 -4.19
CA ARG A 132 -14.50 -19.98 -3.94
C ARG A 132 -13.68 -21.03 -3.22
N ALA A 133 -14.34 -21.82 -2.37
CA ALA A 133 -13.73 -23.04 -1.87
C ALA A 133 -13.59 -24.05 -3.02
N SER A 134 -12.42 -24.67 -3.15
CA SER A 134 -12.14 -25.72 -4.13
C SER A 134 -11.12 -26.70 -3.56
N GLY A 135 -11.53 -27.97 -3.40
CA GLY A 135 -10.67 -29.03 -2.88
C GLY A 135 -9.48 -29.32 -3.80
N GLU A 136 -9.68 -29.32 -5.12
CA GLU A 136 -8.61 -29.53 -6.11
C GLU A 136 -7.55 -28.43 -6.07
N GLN A 137 -7.97 -27.17 -5.92
CA GLN A 137 -7.04 -26.04 -5.77
C GLN A 137 -6.30 -26.13 -4.45
N LEU A 138 -6.98 -26.54 -3.37
CA LEU A 138 -6.35 -26.73 -2.06
C LEU A 138 -5.31 -27.86 -2.10
N ALA A 139 -5.60 -28.97 -2.76
CA ALA A 139 -4.65 -30.07 -2.97
C ALA A 139 -3.42 -29.62 -3.76
N THR A 140 -3.61 -28.76 -4.77
CA THR A 140 -2.49 -28.17 -5.52
C THR A 140 -1.64 -27.26 -4.64
N LEU A 141 -2.26 -26.45 -3.79
CA LEU A 141 -1.55 -25.60 -2.83
C LEU A 141 -0.82 -26.43 -1.76
N ALA A 142 -1.39 -27.55 -1.33
CA ALA A 142 -0.77 -28.48 -0.39
C ALA A 142 0.51 -29.09 -1.00
N ALA A 143 0.46 -29.55 -2.26
CA ALA A 143 1.65 -30.06 -2.94
C ALA A 143 2.78 -29.01 -3.03
N LEU A 144 2.45 -27.76 -3.34
CA LEU A 144 3.41 -26.65 -3.36
C LEU A 144 3.95 -26.30 -1.96
N TYR A 145 3.16 -26.57 -0.91
CA TYR A 145 3.62 -26.40 0.47
C TYR A 145 4.59 -27.52 0.85
N ASP A 146 4.24 -28.77 0.55
CA ASP A 146 5.03 -29.96 0.86
C ASP A 146 6.38 -29.96 0.13
N ASP A 147 6.43 -29.46 -1.12
CA ASP A 147 7.67 -29.32 -1.89
C ASP A 147 8.51 -28.08 -1.49
N GLY A 148 7.98 -27.23 -0.62
CA GLY A 148 8.65 -26.04 -0.08
C GLY A 148 8.69 -24.82 -1.01
N THR A 149 8.03 -24.87 -2.17
CA THR A 149 7.86 -23.73 -3.10
C THR A 149 6.97 -22.65 -2.49
N LEU A 150 5.89 -23.06 -1.83
CA LEU A 150 4.97 -22.19 -1.12
C LEU A 150 5.29 -22.22 0.38
N ARG A 151 5.80 -21.11 0.90
CA ARG A 151 6.11 -20.95 2.33
C ARG A 151 5.14 -19.96 2.96
N PRO A 152 4.18 -20.41 3.78
CA PRO A 152 3.30 -19.50 4.48
C PRO A 152 4.11 -18.67 5.48
N VAL A 153 3.90 -17.36 5.47
CA VAL A 153 4.46 -16.48 6.49
C VAL A 153 3.54 -16.55 7.70
N LEU A 154 4.03 -17.12 8.79
CA LEU A 154 3.34 -17.14 10.07
C LEU A 154 3.65 -15.85 10.83
N ASP A 155 2.61 -15.25 11.39
CA ASP A 155 2.74 -14.02 12.18
C ASP A 155 2.97 -14.34 13.66
N ARG A 156 2.03 -15.08 14.25
CA ARG A 156 2.10 -15.55 15.63
C ARG A 156 1.29 -16.84 15.78
N THR A 157 1.74 -17.68 16.70
CA THR A 157 1.01 -18.85 17.18
C THR A 157 0.48 -18.56 18.57
N PHE A 158 -0.79 -18.90 18.81
CA PHE A 158 -1.45 -18.79 20.11
C PHE A 158 -1.86 -20.19 20.58
N ASP A 159 -1.90 -20.38 21.89
CA ASP A 159 -2.56 -21.55 22.47
C ASP A 159 -4.09 -21.45 22.27
N PHE A 160 -4.78 -22.58 22.36
CA PHE A 160 -6.23 -22.62 22.26
C PHE A 160 -6.89 -21.80 23.36
N ASP A 161 -6.32 -21.80 24.56
CA ASP A 161 -6.80 -21.01 25.70
C ASP A 161 -6.73 -19.48 25.42
N ASP A 162 -5.81 -19.06 24.55
CA ASP A 162 -5.57 -17.66 24.17
C ASP A 162 -6.33 -17.23 22.91
N THR A 163 -7.36 -17.97 22.48
CA THR A 163 -8.10 -17.69 21.24
C THR A 163 -8.67 -16.27 21.18
N LEU A 164 -9.15 -15.73 22.31
CA LEU A 164 -9.68 -14.37 22.36
C LEU A 164 -8.59 -13.33 22.05
N GLU A 165 -7.38 -13.54 22.55
CA GLU A 165 -6.24 -12.68 22.25
C GLU A 165 -5.81 -12.81 20.79
N ALA A 166 -5.86 -14.03 20.23
CA ALA A 166 -5.56 -14.28 18.83
C ALA A 166 -6.50 -13.50 17.89
N VAL A 167 -7.81 -13.51 18.17
CA VAL A 167 -8.81 -12.75 17.40
C VAL A 167 -8.57 -11.24 17.55
N ALA A 168 -8.38 -10.76 18.78
CA ALA A 168 -8.11 -9.34 19.02
C ALA A 168 -6.84 -8.85 18.30
N HIS A 169 -5.81 -9.68 18.22
CA HIS A 169 -4.57 -9.38 17.47
C HIS A 169 -4.82 -9.25 15.95
N VAL A 170 -5.68 -10.09 15.38
CA VAL A 170 -6.07 -9.99 13.96
C VAL A 170 -6.91 -8.74 13.69
N GLU A 171 -7.87 -8.43 14.57
CA GLU A 171 -8.77 -7.27 14.43
C GLU A 171 -8.02 -5.93 14.43
N GLN A 172 -6.87 -5.85 15.11
CA GLN A 172 -6.01 -4.66 15.10
C GLN A 172 -5.40 -4.36 13.71
N GLY A 173 -5.55 -5.25 12.73
CA GLY A 173 -5.07 -5.08 11.36
C GLY A 173 -3.54 -5.04 11.22
N ARG A 174 -2.82 -5.40 12.29
CA ARG A 174 -1.35 -5.40 12.34
C ARG A 174 -0.72 -6.76 12.06
N ALA A 175 -1.53 -7.82 11.97
CA ALA A 175 -1.04 -9.16 11.71
C ALA A 175 -0.30 -9.26 10.37
N ARG A 176 0.95 -9.73 10.38
CA ARG A 176 1.80 -9.85 9.18
C ARG A 176 1.94 -11.31 8.77
N GLY A 177 0.86 -11.89 8.27
CA GLY A 177 0.86 -13.28 7.79
C GLY A 177 -0.38 -14.03 8.24
N LYS A 178 -0.22 -15.34 8.47
CA LYS A 178 -1.25 -16.21 9.03
C LYS A 178 -1.05 -16.32 10.54
N VAL A 179 -2.13 -16.12 11.29
CA VAL A 179 -2.19 -16.43 12.73
C VAL A 179 -2.65 -17.88 12.87
N VAL A 180 -1.98 -18.63 13.74
CA VAL A 180 -2.26 -20.05 13.98
C VAL A 180 -2.66 -20.23 15.43
N ILE A 181 -3.69 -21.04 15.67
CA ILE A 181 -4.07 -21.48 17.01
C ILE A 181 -3.69 -22.95 17.10
N THR A 182 -2.92 -23.31 18.12
CA THR A 182 -2.51 -24.68 18.42
C THR A 182 -3.24 -25.19 19.65
N GLN A 183 -3.38 -26.51 19.76
CA GLN A 183 -3.91 -27.19 20.94
C GLN A 183 -2.79 -27.64 21.87
#